data_AF-A0A511DNJ4-F1
#
_entry.id   AF-A0A511DNJ4-F1
#
_cell.length_a   1.000
_cell.length_b   1.000
_cell.length_c   1.000
_cell.angle_alpha   90.00
_cell.angle_beta   90.00
_cell.angle_gamma   90.00
#
_symmetry.space_group_name_H-M   'P 1'
#
loop_
_entity.id
_entity.type
_entity.pdbx_description
1 polymer ?
#
loop_
_entity_poly.entity_id
_entity_poly.type
_entity_poly.pdbx_seq_one_letter_code
_entity_poly.pdbx_strand_id
1 'polypeptide(L)'
;MARMSAAVIVLEMLAMSLAVAVFGPFVLLVGVPALLATVLVLATVVIAERRRVRREAEAAVLPTVPGGLMSGFFRVPAQTAPVDAPERSRS
;
A
#
# COMPACT_ATOMS: atom_id res chain seq x y z
N MET A 1 5.79 -3.70 8.19
CA MET A 1 6.73 -4.03 7.11
C MET A 1 8.17 -3.63 7.42
N ALA A 2 8.50 -2.34 7.58
CA ALA A 2 9.90 -1.89 7.70
C ALA A 2 10.75 -2.62 8.76
N ARG A 3 10.20 -2.84 9.97
CA ARG A 3 10.89 -3.60 11.04
C ARG A 3 11.18 -5.05 10.65
N MET A 4 10.23 -5.71 9.99
CA MET A 4 10.38 -7.10 9.53
C MET A 4 11.40 -7.18 8.40
N SER A 5 11.33 -6.27 7.42
CA SER A 5 12.30 -6.19 6.31
C SER A 5 13.73 -5.98 6.82
N ALA A 6 13.92 -5.11 7.81
CA ALA A 6 15.22 -4.89 8.44
C ALA A 6 15.73 -6.15 9.15
N ALA A 7 14.87 -6.87 9.87
CA ALA A 7 15.24 -8.11 10.55
C ALA A 7 15.69 -9.19 9.55
N VAL A 8 15.02 -9.32 8.40
CA VAL A 8 15.40 -10.26 7.34
C VAL A 8 16.79 -9.94 6.81
N ILE A 9 17.08 -8.68 6.49
CA ILE A 9 18.39 -8.26 5.97
C ILE A 9 19.51 -8.53 6.98
N VAL A 10 19.28 -8.24 8.27
CA VAL A 10 20.26 -8.52 9.33
C VAL A 10 20.52 -10.02 9.45
N LEU A 11 19.47 -10.84 9.43
CA LEU A 11 19.61 -12.29 9.50
C LEU A 11 20.35 -12.85 8.28
N GLU A 12 20.08 -12.32 7.09
CA GLU A 12 20.74 -12.72 5.84
C GLU A 12 22.23 -12.36 5.87
N MET A 13 22.58 -11.18 6.39
CA MET A 13 23.97 -10.77 6.62
C MET A 13 24.69 -11.67 7.63
N LEU A 14 24.01 -12.09 8.71
CA LEU A 14 24.56 -13.04 9.68
C LEU A 14 24.74 -14.44 9.07
N ALA A 15 23.79 -14.89 8.24
CA ALA A 15 23.89 -16.16 7.53
C ALA A 15 25.07 -16.15 6.55
N MET A 16 25.28 -15.04 5.83
CA MET A 16 26.43 -14.86 4.95
C MET A 16 27.75 -14.86 5.71
N SER A 17 27.85 -14.14 6.82
CA SER A 17 29.10 -14.09 7.59
C SER A 17 29.46 -15.49 8.12
N LEU A 18 28.47 -16.24 8.60
CA LEU A 18 28.65 -17.64 9.00
C LEU A 18 29.06 -18.52 7.81
N ALA A 19 28.40 -18.36 6.66
CA ALA A 19 28.72 -19.16 5.47
C ALA A 19 30.14 -18.89 4.96
N VAL A 20 30.60 -17.64 4.98
CA VAL A 20 31.99 -17.29 4.63
C VAL A 20 32.98 -17.90 5.62
N ALA A 21 32.66 -17.90 6.92
CA ALA A 21 33.52 -18.51 7.93
C ALA A 21 33.67 -20.03 7.74
N VAL A 22 32.61 -20.71 7.30
CA VAL A 22 32.59 -22.19 7.15
C VAL A 22 33.11 -22.64 5.79
N PHE A 23 32.71 -21.97 4.71
CA PHE A 23 32.95 -22.41 3.33
C PHE A 23 33.96 -21.53 2.57
N GLY A 24 34.44 -20.46 3.20
CA GLY A 24 35.38 -19.52 2.61
C GLY A 24 34.74 -18.47 1.70
N PRO A 25 35.57 -17.60 1.10
CA PRO A 25 35.11 -16.40 0.39
C PRO A 25 34.38 -16.69 -0.93
N PHE A 26 34.57 -17.87 -1.53
CA PHE A 26 33.91 -18.23 -2.80
C PHE A 26 32.38 -18.27 -2.69
N VAL A 27 31.83 -18.50 -1.51
CA VAL A 27 30.37 -18.47 -1.28
C VAL A 27 29.78 -17.08 -1.54
N LEU A 28 30.56 -16.01 -1.44
CA LEU A 28 30.10 -14.66 -1.75
C LEU A 28 29.68 -14.48 -3.21
N LEU A 29 30.21 -15.30 -4.13
CA LEU A 29 29.82 -15.27 -5.54
C LEU A 29 28.33 -15.59 -5.74
N VAL A 30 27.75 -16.40 -4.86
CA VAL A 30 26.33 -16.76 -4.88
C VAL A 30 25.55 -15.94 -3.85
N GLY A 31 26.13 -15.76 -2.67
CA GLY A 31 25.50 -15.01 -1.58
C GLY A 31 25.18 -13.59 -2.00
N VAL A 32 26.14 -12.82 -2.52
CA VAL A 32 25.93 -11.39 -2.81
C VAL A 32 24.80 -11.19 -3.82
N PRO A 33 24.74 -11.92 -4.96
CA PRO A 33 23.58 -11.88 -5.84
C PRO A 33 22.26 -12.25 -5.16
N ALA A 34 22.26 -13.25 -4.27
CA ALA A 34 21.05 -13.64 -3.54
C ALA A 34 20.57 -12.50 -2.62
N LEU A 35 21.47 -11.88 -1.84
CA LEU A 35 21.15 -10.74 -0.98
C LEU A 35 20.59 -9.57 -1.80
N LEU A 36 21.19 -9.28 -2.96
CA LEU A 36 20.68 -8.24 -3.87
C LEU A 36 19.27 -8.56 -4.36
N ALA A 37 18.98 -9.81 -4.71
CA ALA A 37 17.64 -10.23 -5.11
C ALA A 37 16.64 -10.04 -3.97
N THR A 38 17.00 -10.41 -2.75
CA THR A 38 16.15 -10.24 -1.56
C THR A 38 15.83 -8.76 -1.30
N VAL A 39 16.84 -7.90 -1.37
CA VAL A 39 16.67 -6.44 -1.24
C VAL A 39 15.73 -5.90 -2.32
N LEU A 40 15.89 -6.35 -3.57
CA LEU A 40 15.07 -5.90 -4.69
C LEU A 40 13.61 -6.31 -4.52
N VAL A 41 13.36 -7.56 -4.10
CA VAL A 41 12.01 -8.04 -3.75
C VAL A 41 11.41 -7.20 -2.62
N LEU A 42 12.14 -6.99 -1.52
CA LEU A 42 11.66 -6.16 -0.41
C LEU A 42 11.34 -4.73 -0.86
N ALA A 43 12.17 -4.13 -1.71
CA ALA A 43 11.93 -2.81 -2.27
C ALA A 43 10.65 -2.78 -3.11
N THR A 44 10.43 -3.77 -3.97
CA THR A 44 9.20 -3.84 -4.79
C THR A 44 7.95 -3.98 -3.93
N VAL A 45 7.99 -4.81 -2.88
CA VAL A 45 6.87 -4.98 -1.94
C VAL A 45 6.60 -3.67 -1.19
N VAL A 46 7.63 -2.97 -0.71
CA VAL A 46 7.46 -1.68 -0.03
C VAL A 46 6.83 -0.63 -0.96
N ILE A 47 7.24 -0.60 -2.23
CA ILE A 47 6.65 0.31 -3.23
C ILE A 47 5.19 -0.06 -3.50
N ALA A 48 4.89 -1.36 -3.64
CA ALA A 48 3.54 -1.85 -3.86
C ALA A 48 2.62 -1.50 -2.69
N GLU A 49 3.07 -1.72 -1.45
CA GLU A 49 2.34 -1.34 -0.23
C GLU A 49 2.09 0.17 -0.17
N ARG A 50 3.10 1.00 -0.47
CA ARG A 50 2.90 2.46 -0.51
C ARG A 50 1.87 2.88 -1.56
N ARG A 51 1.86 2.23 -2.73
CA ARG A 51 0.85 2.48 -3.77
C ARG A 51 -0.54 2.03 -3.30
N ARG A 52 -0.63 0.90 -2.60
CA ARG A 52 -1.89 0.39 -2.03
C ARG A 52 -2.45 1.35 -1.00
N VAL A 53 -1.64 1.79 -0.03
CA VAL A 53 -2.05 2.76 0.99
C VAL A 53 -2.52 4.08 0.36
N ARG A 54 -1.87 4.55 -0.71
CA ARG A 54 -2.32 5.74 -1.44
C ARG A 54 -3.70 5.55 -2.09
N ARG A 55 -3.93 4.40 -2.73
CA ARG A 55 -5.25 4.07 -3.31
C ARG A 55 -6.34 3.97 -2.23
N GLU A 56 -6.01 3.38 -1.08
CA GLU A 56 -6.94 3.28 0.04
C GLU A 56 -7.26 4.66 0.64
N ALA A 57 -6.27 5.56 0.71
CA ALA A 57 -6.49 6.94 1.14
C ALA A 57 -7.34 7.74 0.14
N GLU A 58 -7.12 7.58 -1.17
CA GLU A 58 -7.93 8.21 -2.22
C GLU A 58 -9.38 7.68 -2.23
N ALA A 59 -9.56 6.37 -2.00
CA ALA A 59 -10.87 5.76 -1.88
C ALA A 59 -11.63 6.20 -0.60
N ALA A 60 -10.92 6.49 0.49
CA ALA A 60 -11.51 7.00 1.72
C ALA A 60 -11.98 8.47 1.62
N VAL A 61 -11.46 9.24 0.65
CA VAL A 61 -11.85 10.64 0.40
C VAL A 61 -13.06 10.74 -0.53
N LEU A 62 -13.35 9.68 -1.31
CA LEU A 62 -14.60 9.60 -2.07
C LEU A 62 -15.78 9.51 -1.07
N PRO A 63 -16.81 10.36 -1.18
CA PRO A 63 -17.99 10.22 -0.34
C PRO A 63 -18.55 8.83 -0.60
N THR A 64 -18.56 7.98 0.42
CA THR A 64 -19.27 6.70 0.40
C THR A 64 -20.73 7.02 0.12
N VAL A 65 -21.14 6.94 -1.15
CA VAL A 65 -22.55 6.94 -1.52
C VAL A 65 -23.10 5.69 -0.85
N PRO A 66 -24.03 5.80 0.12
CA PRO A 66 -24.62 4.64 0.76
C PRO A 66 -25.61 4.03 -0.24
N GLY A 67 -25.06 3.29 -1.21
CA GLY A 67 -25.77 2.63 -2.29
C GLY A 67 -25.32 1.19 -2.32
N GLY A 68 -25.91 0.39 -1.44
CA GLY A 68 -25.57 -1.01 -1.22
C GLY A 68 -25.66 -1.83 -2.50
N LEU A 69 -24.51 -2.32 -2.96
CA LEU A 69 -24.42 -3.33 -4.01
C LEU A 69 -24.88 -4.73 -3.54
N MET A 70 -25.59 -4.79 -2.42
CA MET A 70 -26.32 -5.97 -1.93
C MET A 70 -27.82 -5.74 -1.72
N SER A 71 -28.41 -4.61 -2.13
CA SER A 71 -29.86 -4.45 -2.09
C SER A 71 -30.43 -4.21 -3.49
N GLY A 72 -31.14 -5.20 -4.03
CA GLY A 72 -32.08 -5.01 -5.15
C GLY A 72 -33.29 -4.14 -4.77
N PHE A 73 -33.13 -3.14 -3.89
CA PHE A 73 -34.23 -2.48 -3.19
C PHE A 73 -34.08 -0.97 -2.95
N PHE A 74 -33.03 -0.29 -3.41
CA PHE A 74 -32.95 1.17 -3.21
C PHE A 74 -32.91 1.94 -4.53
N ARG A 75 -34.11 2.18 -5.07
CA ARG A 75 -34.37 3.31 -5.96
C ARG A 75 -34.44 4.55 -5.08
N VAL A 76 -33.34 5.29 -4.97
CA VAL A 76 -33.35 6.61 -4.31
C VAL A 76 -34.18 7.54 -5.20
N PRO A 77 -35.30 8.12 -4.70
CA PRO A 77 -36.00 9.14 -5.46
C PRO A 77 -35.10 10.38 -5.53
N ALA A 78 -35.02 10.95 -6.73
CA ALA A 78 -34.28 12.18 -6.98
C ALA A 78 -34.56 13.20 -5.89
N GLN A 79 -33.52 13.63 -5.16
CA GLN A 79 -33.58 14.87 -4.42
C GLN A 79 -33.77 15.97 -5.46
N THR A 80 -35.03 16.35 -5.66
CA THR A 80 -35.43 17.60 -6.27
C THR A 80 -34.69 18.71 -5.54
N ALA A 81 -33.73 19.32 -6.25
CA ALA A 81 -33.18 20.59 -5.88
C ALA A 81 -34.33 21.57 -5.55
N PRO A 82 -34.28 22.31 -4.43
CA PRO A 82 -34.87 23.63 -4.43
C PRO A 82 -33.93 24.51 -5.24
N VAL A 83 -34.17 24.54 -6.55
CA VAL A 83 -34.00 25.76 -7.34
C VAL A 83 -34.97 26.75 -6.71
N ASP A 84 -34.45 27.77 -6.05
CA ASP A 84 -34.98 29.14 -6.05
C ASP A 84 -34.03 30.05 -5.24
N ALA A 85 -33.08 30.63 -5.97
CA ALA A 85 -32.57 31.98 -5.69
C ALA A 85 -33.44 32.98 -6.50
N PRO A 86 -33.34 34.31 -6.35
CA PRO A 86 -33.05 35.19 -5.21
C PRO A 86 -34.09 36.35 -5.09
N GLU A 87 -33.81 37.33 -4.21
CA GLU A 87 -34.34 38.72 -4.15
C GLU A 87 -35.81 38.99 -3.75
N ARG A 88 -35.99 39.64 -2.58
CA ARG A 88 -36.69 40.93 -2.57
C ARG A 88 -36.31 41.85 -1.41
N SER A 89 -35.79 43.00 -1.82
CA SER A 89 -35.68 44.26 -1.11
C SER A 89 -37.04 44.78 -0.58
N ARG A 90 -36.97 45.61 0.48
CA ARG A 90 -37.99 46.52 1.07
C ARG A 90 -38.93 45.96 2.15
N SER A 91 -38.76 46.48 3.37
CA SER A 91 -39.60 47.57 3.92
C SER A 91 -38.95 48.16 5.17
#